data_AF-A0A534IDX3-F1
#
_entry.id   AF-A0A534IDX3-F1
#
_cell.length_a   1.000
_cell.length_b   1.000
_cell.length_c   1.000
_cell.angle_alpha   90.00
_cell.angle_beta   90.00
_cell.angle_gamma   90.00
#
_symmetry.space_group_name_H-M   'P 1'
#
loop_
_entity.id
_entity.type
_entity.pdbx_description
1 polymer ?
#
loop_
_entity_poly.entity_id
_entity_poly.type
_entity_poly.pdbx_seq_one_letter_code
_entity_poly.pdbx_strand_id
1 'polypeptide(L)'
;MKIGEVISGSVTGGLEAKLQLDNPESLRIGYPVIVEGKTYDFYCLVEDIVNQELELAERLAGSEFKDAIIPGAGTHEGYGGPIFYSKAVLRPIQLIEKDSGDLSEPQTIPPYFSEARHAAKKDVELIYQITDTSVPLGTIRGIEPYFVHVDFERLSEKPFAIYGRTGAGKSILNKLICLSILAKDVGSVFIFDMVGEYGIYSRADQAKGLKFYFPDKVEVFSLDPKNTEAKPFVLDPREIQPEDLLVALQDLSPGMVDTIYAVYQRRGDRDLVTAIEGATVEQLGEALVHEMSLNALKRRIQRIKRLPFIREGKDAFGQMMGLVRQGKSIVLDFGEFGGDVSVYLFVANVLAHRLYDQYTEKSEDRRLIVFLEEAHKFLDPLVAPYTKFAQLARETRKFNLILALVPVRPFDERGVRHPERARRSPGRRDVGEDRRDDPGEDGGGDRRRDPRPDGHRRHEVRRREREGAHPRPPADDCGRDGGRRGEGEADFRGVRVRLASLLLGPPNDGSVRRVNRQRFEGYSKHNDYSAFGGGPGPL
;
A
#
# COMPACT_ATOMS: atom_id res chain seq x y z
N MET A 1 -29.01 2.29 16.53
CA MET A 1 -29.25 0.95 17.09
C MET A 1 -28.10 0.61 18.01
N LYS A 2 -28.39 0.26 19.27
CA LYS A 2 -27.39 -0.23 20.25
C LYS A 2 -26.77 -1.53 19.75
N ILE A 3 -25.46 -1.70 19.97
CA ILE A 3 -24.74 -2.94 19.66
C ILE A 3 -24.17 -3.61 20.92
N GLY A 4 -23.98 -2.86 22.01
CA GLY A 4 -23.36 -3.38 23.22
C GLY A 4 -22.91 -2.29 24.19
N GLU A 5 -22.04 -2.66 25.12
CA GLU A 5 -21.52 -1.80 26.19
C GLU A 5 -20.03 -2.03 26.42
N VAL A 6 -19.26 -0.98 26.69
CA VAL A 6 -17.81 -1.07 26.94
C VAL A 6 -17.51 -1.85 28.21
N ILE A 7 -16.67 -2.89 28.09
CA ILE A 7 -16.21 -3.73 29.20
C ILE A 7 -14.72 -3.63 29.49
N SER A 8 -13.93 -3.08 28.55
CA SER A 8 -12.54 -2.70 28.77
C SER A 8 -12.11 -1.65 27.75
N GLY A 9 -11.04 -0.91 28.04
CA GLY A 9 -10.52 0.09 27.11
C GLY A 9 -9.13 0.60 27.48
N SER A 10 -8.37 0.96 26.46
CA SER A 10 -7.10 1.66 26.57
C SER A 10 -6.91 2.57 25.35
N VAL A 11 -6.22 3.70 25.51
CA VAL A 11 -6.01 4.66 24.42
C VAL A 11 -5.26 4.02 23.24
N THR A 12 -4.26 3.18 23.53
CA THR A 12 -3.40 2.54 22.52
C THR A 12 -3.89 1.18 22.03
N GLY A 13 -4.61 0.41 22.86
CA GLY A 13 -5.11 -0.93 22.53
C GLY A 13 -6.58 -0.97 22.10
N GLY A 14 -7.25 0.18 22.01
CA GLY A 14 -8.68 0.27 21.65
C GLY A 14 -9.63 -0.08 22.79
N LEU A 15 -10.90 -0.27 22.45
CA LEU A 15 -12.00 -0.57 23.36
C LEU A 15 -12.58 -1.95 23.07
N GLU A 16 -12.98 -2.71 24.10
CA GLU A 16 -13.81 -3.90 23.94
C GLU A 16 -15.25 -3.58 24.37
N ALA A 17 -16.22 -3.85 23.50
CA ALA A 17 -17.64 -3.81 23.84
C ALA A 17 -18.21 -5.24 23.93
N LYS A 18 -18.89 -5.59 25.04
CA LYS A 18 -19.73 -6.80 25.12
C LYS A 18 -20.94 -6.59 24.24
N LEU A 19 -21.12 -7.44 23.23
CA LEU A 19 -22.25 -7.33 22.32
C LEU A 19 -23.57 -7.72 22.99
N GLN A 20 -24.61 -6.98 22.65
CA GLN A 20 -26.00 -7.17 23.06
C GLN A 20 -26.89 -7.33 21.81
N LEU A 21 -26.36 -8.01 20.79
CA LEU A 21 -27.02 -8.31 19.51
C LEU A 21 -27.49 -9.77 19.51
N ASP A 22 -28.66 -10.04 18.94
CA ASP A 22 -29.22 -11.40 18.83
C ASP A 22 -28.32 -12.36 18.02
N ASN A 23 -27.65 -11.83 16.99
CA ASN A 23 -26.64 -12.54 16.22
C ASN A 23 -25.42 -11.60 15.95
N PRO A 24 -24.19 -11.96 16.38
CA PRO A 24 -23.00 -11.16 16.14
C PRO A 24 -22.66 -10.97 14.64
N GLU A 25 -23.13 -11.85 13.74
CA GLU A 25 -22.94 -11.73 12.28
C GLU A 25 -23.62 -10.49 11.66
N SER A 26 -24.54 -9.86 12.39
CA SER A 26 -25.17 -8.60 11.99
C SER A 26 -24.18 -7.42 12.00
N LEU A 27 -23.15 -7.49 12.85
CA LEU A 27 -22.04 -6.54 12.89
C LEU A 27 -20.93 -6.99 11.94
N ARG A 28 -20.20 -6.04 11.34
CA ARG A 28 -19.08 -6.35 10.43
C ARG A 28 -17.88 -5.45 10.68
N ILE A 29 -16.69 -5.99 10.41
CA ILE A 29 -15.43 -5.25 10.43
C ILE A 29 -15.51 -4.04 9.49
N GLY A 30 -14.98 -2.91 9.97
CA GLY A 30 -15.00 -1.61 9.29
C GLY A 30 -16.32 -0.85 9.40
N TYR A 31 -17.32 -1.35 10.12
CA TYR A 31 -18.54 -0.57 10.39
C TYR A 31 -18.25 0.55 11.41
N PRO A 32 -18.80 1.76 11.19
CA PRO A 32 -18.68 2.86 12.14
C PRO A 32 -19.63 2.69 13.33
N VAL A 33 -19.10 2.97 14.52
CA VAL A 33 -19.75 2.83 15.82
C VAL A 33 -19.50 4.10 16.62
N ILE A 34 -20.52 4.60 17.31
CA ILE A 34 -20.35 5.60 18.37
C ILE A 34 -20.34 4.89 19.71
N VAL A 35 -19.33 5.18 20.52
CA VAL A 35 -19.35 4.86 21.96
C VAL A 35 -19.65 6.14 22.74
N GLU A 36 -20.72 6.12 23.52
CA GLU A 36 -21.26 7.31 24.17
C GLU A 36 -20.65 7.54 25.55
N GLY A 37 -19.69 8.47 25.62
CA GLY A 37 -19.08 8.89 26.89
C GLY A 37 -19.86 10.00 27.59
N LYS A 38 -19.28 10.55 28.67
CA LYS A 38 -19.88 11.67 29.43
C LYS A 38 -19.69 13.02 28.74
N THR A 39 -18.45 13.34 28.36
CA THR A 39 -18.07 14.61 27.71
C THR A 39 -17.87 14.45 26.21
N TYR A 40 -17.38 13.28 25.78
CA TYR A 40 -17.07 12.95 24.40
C TYR A 40 -17.87 11.75 23.93
N ASP A 41 -18.36 11.80 22.69
CA ASP A 41 -18.69 10.62 21.91
C ASP A 41 -17.44 10.16 21.14
N PHE A 42 -17.19 8.86 21.12
CA PHE A 42 -16.02 8.28 20.48
C PHE A 42 -16.45 7.67 19.14
N TYR A 43 -16.01 8.27 18.03
CA TYR A 43 -16.20 7.70 16.71
C TYR A 43 -15.18 6.58 16.49
N CYS A 44 -15.68 5.35 16.43
CA CYS A 44 -14.91 4.11 16.37
C CYS A 44 -15.18 3.35 15.08
N LEU A 45 -14.22 2.49 14.69
CA LEU A 45 -14.46 1.42 13.71
C LEU A 45 -14.38 0.06 14.40
N VAL A 46 -15.23 -0.87 14.00
CA VAL A 46 -15.09 -2.30 14.37
C VAL A 46 -13.82 -2.84 13.69
N GLU A 47 -12.82 -3.24 14.47
CA GLU A 47 -11.62 -3.91 13.96
C GLU A 47 -11.79 -5.42 13.93
N ASP A 48 -12.42 -5.99 14.96
CA ASP A 48 -12.61 -7.43 15.09
C ASP A 48 -13.89 -7.77 15.87
N ILE A 49 -14.38 -9.00 15.71
CA ILE A 49 -15.56 -9.55 16.40
C ILE A 49 -15.18 -10.93 16.93
N VAL A 50 -15.06 -11.05 18.24
CA VAL A 50 -14.48 -12.24 18.90
C VAL A 50 -15.48 -12.90 19.84
N ASN A 51 -15.56 -14.23 19.77
CA ASN A 51 -16.09 -15.02 20.89
C ASN A 51 -14.93 -15.28 21.86
N GLN A 52 -15.15 -15.07 23.15
CA GLN A 52 -14.11 -15.37 24.14
C GLN A 52 -13.90 -16.88 24.22
N GLU A 53 -12.64 -17.32 24.15
CA GLU A 53 -12.26 -18.71 24.45
C GLU A 53 -12.68 -19.06 25.89
N LEU A 54 -13.56 -20.04 26.01
CA LEU A 54 -14.09 -20.55 27.27
C LEU A 54 -14.08 -22.08 27.21
N GLU A 55 -13.42 -22.73 28.17
CA GLU A 55 -13.41 -24.20 28.32
C GLU A 55 -14.84 -24.77 28.36
N LEU A 56 -15.79 -24.03 28.93
CA LEU A 56 -17.19 -24.41 28.97
C LEU A 56 -17.85 -24.45 27.56
N ALA A 57 -17.43 -23.60 26.62
CA ALA A 57 -17.94 -23.64 25.25
C ALA A 57 -17.47 -24.93 24.55
N GLU A 58 -16.20 -25.27 24.69
CA GLU A 58 -15.59 -26.48 24.15
C GLU A 58 -16.25 -27.75 24.72
N ARG A 59 -16.52 -27.76 26.04
CA ARG A 59 -17.18 -28.88 26.73
C ARG A 59 -18.68 -29.03 26.46
N LEU A 60 -19.38 -27.96 26.06
CA LEU A 60 -20.81 -28.00 25.72
C LEU A 60 -21.07 -28.18 24.22
N ALA A 61 -20.05 -28.00 23.36
CA ALA A 61 -20.17 -28.23 21.93
C ALA A 61 -20.63 -29.66 21.63
N GLY A 62 -21.73 -29.80 20.90
CA GLY A 62 -22.34 -31.10 20.58
C GLY A 62 -23.21 -31.73 21.70
N SER A 63 -23.35 -31.09 22.86
CA SER A 63 -24.25 -31.56 23.92
C SER A 63 -25.72 -31.21 23.67
N GLU A 64 -26.64 -32.02 24.19
CA GLU A 64 -28.09 -31.75 24.17
C GLU A 64 -28.48 -30.54 25.05
N PHE A 65 -27.63 -30.16 26.00
CA PHE A 65 -27.86 -29.04 26.92
C PHE A 65 -27.45 -27.67 26.34
N LYS A 66 -26.85 -27.62 25.14
CA LYS A 66 -26.38 -26.38 24.50
C LYS A 66 -27.47 -25.30 24.44
N ASP A 67 -28.69 -25.67 24.08
CA ASP A 67 -29.82 -24.76 23.83
C ASP A 67 -30.49 -24.28 25.15
N ALA A 68 -30.13 -24.88 26.28
CA ALA A 68 -30.56 -24.45 27.62
C ALA A 68 -29.58 -23.48 28.29
N ILE A 69 -28.34 -23.39 27.78
CA ILE A 69 -27.24 -22.60 28.39
C ILE A 69 -26.81 -21.43 27.48
N ILE A 70 -26.97 -21.56 26.16
CA ILE A 70 -26.93 -20.45 25.21
C ILE A 70 -28.35 -19.87 25.14
N PRO A 71 -28.65 -18.72 25.77
CA PRO A 71 -30.00 -18.19 25.79
C PRO A 71 -30.41 -17.73 24.39
N GLY A 72 -31.57 -18.14 23.91
CA GLY A 72 -32.22 -17.49 22.78
C GLY A 72 -32.60 -16.05 23.14
N ALA A 73 -32.76 -15.19 22.13
CA ALA A 73 -33.15 -13.80 22.32
C ALA A 73 -34.43 -13.68 23.17
N GLY A 74 -34.30 -13.19 24.41
CA GLY A 74 -35.40 -12.94 25.33
C GLY A 74 -35.29 -13.56 26.73
N THR A 75 -34.43 -14.54 27.00
CA THR A 75 -34.37 -15.23 28.31
C THR A 75 -33.31 -14.69 29.27
N HIS A 76 -33.55 -13.50 29.84
CA HIS A 76 -32.67 -12.86 30.82
C HIS A 76 -33.40 -12.32 32.06
N GLU A 77 -33.83 -13.20 32.97
CA GLU A 77 -34.36 -12.84 34.30
C GLU A 77 -33.32 -13.02 35.43
N GLY A 78 -32.05 -12.68 35.17
CA GLY A 78 -30.96 -12.83 36.15
C GLY A 78 -29.93 -11.71 36.08
N TYR A 79 -29.51 -11.21 37.25
CA TYR A 79 -28.57 -10.09 37.43
C TYR A 79 -27.20 -10.25 36.74
N GLY A 80 -26.81 -11.46 36.29
CA GLY A 80 -25.48 -11.74 35.73
C GLY A 80 -25.34 -11.62 34.21
N GLY A 81 -26.44 -11.53 33.45
CA GLY A 81 -26.41 -11.59 31.98
C GLY A 81 -25.92 -12.95 31.42
N PRO A 82 -25.68 -13.06 30.09
CA PRO A 82 -25.28 -14.31 29.47
C PRO A 82 -23.80 -14.64 29.76
N ILE A 83 -23.53 -15.93 30.03
CA ILE A 83 -22.19 -16.53 30.20
C ILE A 83 -21.46 -16.57 28.85
N PHE A 84 -22.15 -16.98 27.79
CA PHE A 84 -21.65 -16.95 26.41
C PHE A 84 -22.02 -15.62 25.75
N TYR A 85 -21.01 -14.87 25.32
CA TYR A 85 -21.21 -13.60 24.64
C TYR A 85 -20.05 -13.29 23.69
N SER A 86 -20.37 -12.59 22.62
CA SER A 86 -19.40 -12.04 21.69
C SER A 86 -18.93 -10.65 22.16
N LYS A 87 -17.74 -10.24 21.73
CA LYS A 87 -17.22 -8.89 21.91
C LYS A 87 -16.89 -8.27 20.55
N ALA A 88 -17.05 -6.96 20.42
CA ALA A 88 -16.42 -6.20 19.34
C ALA A 88 -15.16 -5.52 19.87
N VAL A 89 -14.07 -5.62 19.12
CA VAL A 89 -12.88 -4.78 19.29
C VAL A 89 -13.09 -3.53 18.45
N LEU A 90 -13.09 -2.37 19.11
CA LEU A 90 -13.39 -1.07 18.54
C LEU A 90 -12.13 -0.19 18.61
N ARG A 91 -11.67 0.33 17.47
CA ARG A 91 -10.61 1.35 17.45
C ARG A 91 -11.23 2.75 17.41
N PRO A 92 -11.04 3.58 18.44
CA PRO A 92 -11.34 5.01 18.37
C PRO A 92 -10.54 5.67 17.24
N ILE A 93 -11.22 6.48 16.43
CA ILE A 93 -10.63 7.27 15.35
C ILE A 93 -10.65 8.75 15.73
N GLN A 94 -11.77 9.23 16.29
CA GLN A 94 -11.95 10.63 16.67
C GLN A 94 -12.78 10.73 17.95
N LEU A 95 -12.49 11.73 18.78
CA LEU A 95 -13.40 12.22 19.82
C LEU A 95 -14.26 13.35 19.25
N ILE A 96 -15.54 13.34 19.60
CA ILE A 96 -16.51 14.39 19.31
C ILE A 96 -16.95 14.96 20.66
N GLU A 97 -16.61 16.21 20.98
CA GLU A 97 -17.08 16.86 22.21
C GLU A 97 -18.59 17.14 22.11
N LYS A 98 -19.36 16.79 23.15
CA LYS A 98 -20.83 16.79 23.08
C LYS A 98 -21.47 18.15 22.97
N ASP A 99 -20.87 19.18 23.57
CA ASP A 99 -21.46 20.51 23.67
C ASP A 99 -21.09 21.39 22.46
N SER A 100 -19.88 21.23 21.93
CA SER A 100 -19.34 22.00 20.79
C SER A 100 -19.47 21.29 19.44
N GLY A 101 -19.41 19.96 19.44
CA GLY A 101 -19.18 19.15 18.23
C GLY A 101 -17.71 19.09 17.80
N ASP A 102 -16.78 19.66 18.57
CA ASP A 102 -15.38 19.77 18.19
C ASP A 102 -14.68 18.40 18.12
N LEU A 103 -13.82 18.26 17.11
CA LEU A 103 -13.13 17.01 16.79
C LEU A 103 -11.69 17.01 17.32
N SER A 104 -11.32 15.98 18.07
CA SER A 104 -9.95 15.79 18.56
C SER A 104 -9.46 14.33 18.47
N GLU A 105 -8.15 14.12 18.47
CA GLU A 105 -7.57 12.77 18.43
C GLU A 105 -7.89 12.00 19.73
N PRO A 106 -8.11 10.67 19.69
CA PRO A 106 -8.33 9.86 20.88
C PRO A 106 -7.14 9.87 21.85
N GLN A 107 -7.27 10.63 22.95
CA GLN A 107 -6.27 10.74 24.01
C GLN A 107 -6.77 10.21 25.38
N THR A 108 -8.00 9.69 25.43
CA THR A 108 -8.65 9.18 26.65
C THR A 108 -9.56 7.99 26.33
N ILE A 109 -10.25 7.44 27.33
CA ILE A 109 -11.19 6.32 27.20
C ILE A 109 -12.56 6.66 27.78
N PRO A 110 -13.66 6.05 27.29
CA PRO A 110 -14.97 6.16 27.90
C PRO A 110 -15.04 5.35 29.22
N PRO A 111 -15.97 5.69 30.13
CA PRO A 111 -16.25 4.88 31.32
C PRO A 111 -16.66 3.43 31.00
N TYR A 112 -16.52 2.52 31.97
CA TYR A 112 -17.17 1.21 31.91
C TYR A 112 -18.67 1.33 31.68
N PHE A 113 -19.21 0.37 30.93
CA PHE A 113 -20.62 0.26 30.51
C PHE A 113 -21.14 1.45 29.68
N SER A 114 -20.25 2.26 29.11
CA SER A 114 -20.63 3.25 28.09
C SER A 114 -21.27 2.55 26.91
N GLU A 115 -22.40 3.07 26.44
CA GLU A 115 -23.17 2.45 25.36
C GLU A 115 -22.42 2.54 24.03
N ALA A 116 -22.36 1.42 23.31
CA ALA A 116 -21.89 1.37 21.94
C ALA A 116 -23.10 1.18 21.00
N ARG A 117 -23.19 2.01 19.96
CA ARG A 117 -24.26 1.97 18.94
C ARG A 117 -23.68 2.11 17.53
N HIS A 118 -24.40 1.62 16.52
CA HIS A 118 -24.10 2.00 15.14
C HIS A 118 -24.08 3.52 14.97
N ALA A 119 -23.11 4.03 14.23
CA ALA A 119 -23.11 5.43 13.81
C ALA A 119 -24.27 5.69 12.85
N ALA A 120 -24.91 6.83 13.02
CA ALA A 120 -25.92 7.38 12.13
C ALA A 120 -25.25 8.28 11.08
N LYS A 121 -25.98 8.59 10.00
CA LYS A 121 -25.51 9.48 8.92
C LYS A 121 -24.95 10.80 9.45
N LYS A 122 -25.65 11.44 10.40
CA LYS A 122 -25.23 12.68 11.08
C LYS A 122 -23.86 12.58 11.77
N ASP A 123 -23.53 11.42 12.35
CA ASP A 123 -22.27 11.26 13.10
C ASP A 123 -21.09 11.20 12.12
N VAL A 124 -21.31 10.59 10.94
CA VAL A 124 -20.32 10.51 9.85
C VAL A 124 -20.21 11.82 9.08
N GLU A 125 -21.31 12.59 8.95
CA GLU A 125 -21.29 13.95 8.39
C GLU A 125 -20.46 14.93 9.22
N LEU A 126 -20.41 14.79 10.55
CA LEU A 126 -19.53 15.57 11.41
C LEU A 126 -18.04 15.28 11.15
N ILE A 127 -17.69 14.02 10.90
CA ILE A 127 -16.30 13.55 10.69
C ILE A 127 -15.80 13.87 9.28
N TYR A 128 -16.58 13.56 8.24
CA TYR A 128 -16.19 13.72 6.83
C TYR A 128 -16.69 15.04 6.25
N GLN A 129 -16.21 16.13 6.84
CA GLN A 129 -16.53 17.50 6.39
C GLN A 129 -16.08 17.74 4.95
N ILE A 130 -16.93 18.41 4.17
CA ILE A 130 -16.69 18.67 2.74
C ILE A 130 -16.14 20.09 2.56
N THR A 131 -15.02 20.19 1.84
CA THR A 131 -14.37 21.45 1.43
C THR A 131 -14.46 21.61 -0.10
N ASP A 132 -14.04 22.76 -0.63
CA ASP A 132 -14.05 22.99 -2.08
C ASP A 132 -13.14 22.03 -2.85
N THR A 133 -12.10 21.49 -2.20
CA THR A 133 -11.14 20.52 -2.74
C THR A 133 -11.53 19.06 -2.43
N SER A 134 -12.67 18.83 -1.79
CA SER A 134 -13.20 17.49 -1.50
C SER A 134 -13.86 16.82 -2.70
N VAL A 135 -13.61 15.51 -2.87
CA VAL A 135 -14.22 14.65 -3.90
C VAL A 135 -14.62 13.29 -3.29
N PRO A 136 -15.77 12.71 -3.66
CA PRO A 136 -16.18 11.38 -3.20
C PRO A 136 -15.33 10.27 -3.84
N LEU A 137 -14.61 9.48 -3.03
CA LEU A 137 -13.84 8.32 -3.50
C LEU A 137 -14.59 6.98 -3.43
N GLY A 138 -15.65 6.90 -2.62
CA GLY A 138 -16.42 5.69 -2.41
C GLY A 138 -17.50 5.88 -1.35
N THR A 139 -18.05 4.79 -0.84
CA THR A 139 -19.05 4.81 0.24
C THR A 139 -18.57 4.07 1.48
N ILE A 140 -18.96 4.56 2.66
CA ILE A 140 -18.75 3.83 3.91
C ILE A 140 -19.73 2.65 4.00
N ARG A 141 -19.33 1.56 4.65
CA ARG A 141 -20.20 0.41 4.91
C ARG A 141 -20.87 0.55 6.28
N GLY A 142 -22.05 -0.03 6.46
CA GLY A 142 -22.78 -0.01 7.73
C GLY A 142 -23.67 1.22 7.96
N ILE A 143 -23.74 2.15 7.00
CA ILE A 143 -24.69 3.26 6.95
C ILE A 143 -25.33 3.26 5.55
N GLU A 144 -26.58 3.72 5.43
CA GLU A 144 -27.22 4.00 4.13
C GLU A 144 -26.33 4.90 3.25
N PRO A 145 -26.40 4.80 1.90
CA PRO A 145 -25.33 5.22 1.00
C PRO A 145 -24.75 6.62 1.23
N TYR A 146 -23.70 6.69 2.05
CA TYR A 146 -22.96 7.91 2.35
C TYR A 146 -21.64 7.92 1.58
N PHE A 147 -21.46 8.93 0.74
CA PHE A 147 -20.26 9.12 -0.05
C PHE A 147 -19.16 9.76 0.79
N VAL A 148 -18.08 9.01 1.02
CA VAL A 148 -16.91 9.49 1.76
C VAL A 148 -16.12 10.43 0.85
N HIS A 149 -16.16 11.70 1.20
CA HIS A 149 -15.39 12.75 0.56
C HIS A 149 -13.99 12.82 1.17
N VAL A 150 -12.98 12.97 0.32
CA VAL A 150 -11.60 13.20 0.73
C VAL A 150 -11.17 14.56 0.21
N ASP A 151 -10.67 15.40 1.11
CA ASP A 151 -10.04 16.68 0.80
C ASP A 151 -8.68 16.42 0.14
N PHE A 152 -8.58 16.74 -1.15
CA PHE A 152 -7.36 16.48 -1.92
C PHE A 152 -6.23 17.46 -1.63
N GLU A 153 -6.55 18.67 -1.14
CA GLU A 153 -5.53 19.63 -0.74
C GLU A 153 -4.81 19.16 0.52
N ARG A 154 -5.57 18.76 1.55
CA ARG A 154 -5.06 18.17 2.80
C ARG A 154 -4.34 16.85 2.56
N LEU A 155 -4.89 15.96 1.72
CA LEU A 155 -4.21 14.72 1.31
C LEU A 155 -2.84 15.01 0.68
N SER A 156 -2.74 16.10 -0.07
CA SER A 156 -1.53 16.52 -0.78
C SER A 156 -0.63 17.48 0.03
N GLU A 157 -0.78 17.59 1.36
CA GLU A 157 0.15 18.34 2.23
C GLU A 157 1.34 17.47 2.69
N LYS A 158 1.17 16.15 2.69
CA LYS A 158 2.11 15.19 3.27
C LYS A 158 2.28 14.00 2.32
N PRO A 159 3.45 13.33 2.32
CA PRO A 159 3.60 12.06 1.61
C PRO A 159 2.56 11.04 2.10
N PHE A 160 2.00 10.27 1.17
CA PHE A 160 0.98 9.26 1.46
C PHE A 160 1.26 7.97 0.68
N ALA A 161 0.57 6.88 1.03
CA ALA A 161 0.75 5.59 0.38
C ALA A 161 -0.57 4.82 0.17
N ILE A 162 -0.72 4.23 -1.01
CA ILE A 162 -1.89 3.43 -1.41
C ILE A 162 -1.53 1.95 -1.32
N TYR A 163 -1.84 1.34 -0.17
CA TYR A 163 -1.57 -0.07 0.09
C TYR A 163 -2.68 -0.99 -0.44
N GLY A 164 -2.29 -2.17 -0.92
CA GLY A 164 -3.22 -3.22 -1.29
C GLY A 164 -2.55 -4.45 -1.89
N ARG A 165 -3.26 -5.57 -1.89
CA ARG A 165 -2.84 -6.80 -2.59
C ARG A 165 -2.98 -6.62 -4.11
N THR A 166 -2.38 -7.51 -4.89
CA THR A 166 -2.62 -7.59 -6.34
C THR A 166 -4.10 -7.91 -6.60
N GLY A 167 -4.71 -7.31 -7.63
CA GLY A 167 -6.14 -7.43 -7.91
C GLY A 167 -7.09 -6.64 -6.99
N ALA A 168 -6.61 -6.09 -5.87
CA ALA A 168 -7.46 -5.37 -4.89
C ALA A 168 -7.92 -3.96 -5.33
N GLY A 169 -7.80 -3.60 -6.62
CA GLY A 169 -8.23 -2.30 -7.14
C GLY A 169 -7.27 -1.12 -6.92
N LYS A 170 -6.01 -1.35 -6.49
CA LYS A 170 -5.00 -0.30 -6.26
C LYS A 170 -4.91 0.73 -7.39
N SER A 171 -4.69 0.28 -8.63
CA SER A 171 -4.52 1.17 -9.79
C SER A 171 -5.80 1.96 -10.11
N ILE A 172 -6.98 1.39 -9.84
CA ILE A 172 -8.26 2.10 -10.01
C ILE A 172 -8.36 3.24 -8.97
N LEU A 173 -8.08 2.95 -7.70
CA LEU A 173 -8.05 3.97 -6.65
C LEU A 173 -6.98 5.05 -6.94
N ASN A 174 -5.80 4.66 -7.41
CA ASN A 174 -4.74 5.59 -7.78
C ASN A 174 -5.16 6.51 -8.95
N LYS A 175 -5.78 5.95 -10.00
CA LYS A 175 -6.37 6.74 -11.10
C LYS A 175 -7.41 7.72 -10.58
N LEU A 176 -8.32 7.30 -9.70
CA LEU A 176 -9.33 8.18 -9.11
C LEU A 176 -8.71 9.31 -8.28
N ILE A 177 -7.69 9.02 -7.48
CA ILE A 177 -6.93 10.03 -6.73
C ILE A 177 -6.27 11.05 -7.67
N CYS A 178 -5.58 10.58 -8.72
CA CYS A 178 -4.95 11.45 -9.72
C CYS A 178 -5.99 12.31 -10.46
N LEU A 179 -7.12 11.74 -10.90
CA LEU A 179 -8.21 12.48 -11.54
C LEU A 179 -8.82 13.53 -10.61
N SER A 180 -8.93 13.25 -9.30
CA SER A 180 -9.47 14.18 -8.31
C SER A 180 -8.55 15.38 -8.08
N ILE A 181 -7.24 15.15 -8.00
CA ILE A 181 -6.21 16.22 -7.93
C ILE A 181 -6.30 17.12 -9.17
N LEU A 182 -6.42 16.53 -10.37
CA LEU A 182 -6.55 17.26 -11.64
C LEU A 182 -7.87 18.05 -11.75
N ALA A 183 -8.97 17.46 -11.29
CA ALA A 183 -10.31 18.06 -11.31
C ALA A 183 -10.42 19.28 -10.38
N LYS A 184 -9.85 19.17 -9.17
CA LYS A 184 -9.83 20.24 -8.16
C LYS A 184 -8.63 21.20 -8.30
N ASP A 185 -7.75 20.94 -9.26
CA ASP A 185 -6.53 21.70 -9.56
C ASP A 185 -5.54 21.90 -8.39
N VAL A 186 -5.63 21.04 -7.38
CA VAL A 186 -4.79 21.06 -6.15
C VAL A 186 -3.29 21.02 -6.45
N GLY A 187 -2.91 20.37 -7.54
CA GLY A 187 -1.52 20.21 -7.93
C GLY A 187 -1.38 19.59 -9.30
N SER A 188 -0.16 19.64 -9.82
CA SER A 188 0.26 18.80 -10.92
C SER A 188 0.61 17.41 -10.40
N VAL A 189 0.43 16.40 -11.24
CA VAL A 189 0.74 15.00 -10.96
C VAL A 189 1.94 14.58 -11.82
N PHE A 190 2.88 13.82 -11.26
CA PHE A 190 3.95 13.15 -12.01
C PHE A 190 3.86 11.65 -11.74
N ILE A 191 3.56 10.81 -12.73
CA ILE A 191 3.45 9.36 -12.54
C ILE A 191 4.60 8.64 -13.24
N PHE A 192 5.30 7.78 -12.51
CA PHE A 192 6.16 6.76 -13.09
C PHE A 192 5.30 5.55 -13.51
N ASP A 193 4.78 5.56 -14.72
CA ASP A 193 3.80 4.57 -15.23
C ASP A 193 4.53 3.32 -15.76
N MET A 194 4.87 2.42 -14.84
CA MET A 194 5.58 1.18 -15.13
C MET A 194 4.70 0.17 -15.88
N VAL A 195 3.40 0.14 -15.60
CA VAL A 195 2.47 -0.86 -16.16
C VAL A 195 1.83 -0.39 -17.48
N GLY A 196 1.78 0.91 -17.74
CA GLY A 196 1.07 1.51 -18.87
C GLY A 196 -0.43 1.65 -18.60
N GLU A 197 -0.79 2.13 -17.40
CA GLU A 197 -2.16 2.19 -16.90
C GLU A 197 -2.78 3.61 -16.89
N TYR A 198 -1.97 4.67 -17.02
CA TYR A 198 -2.36 6.06 -16.70
C TYR A 198 -2.28 7.04 -17.89
N GLY A 199 -1.73 6.63 -19.03
CA GLY A 199 -1.63 7.43 -20.26
C GLY A 199 -2.99 7.79 -20.91
N ILE A 200 -3.18 7.47 -22.19
CA ILE A 200 -4.48 7.66 -22.86
C ILE A 200 -5.42 6.48 -22.55
N TYR A 201 -4.94 5.25 -22.77
CA TYR A 201 -5.64 4.02 -22.43
C TYR A 201 -4.71 3.05 -21.71
N SER A 202 -5.26 2.30 -20.77
CA SER A 202 -4.62 1.19 -20.06
C SER A 202 -4.27 0.06 -21.03
N ARG A 203 -3.03 -0.40 -21.01
CA ARG A 203 -2.59 -1.55 -21.82
C ARG A 203 -3.33 -2.85 -21.49
N ALA A 204 -3.67 -3.05 -20.22
CA ALA A 204 -4.23 -4.31 -19.72
C ALA A 204 -5.72 -4.50 -20.05
N ASP A 205 -6.54 -3.45 -19.91
CA ASP A 205 -8.01 -3.52 -20.00
C ASP A 205 -8.65 -2.45 -20.91
N GLN A 206 -7.83 -1.65 -21.61
CA GLN A 206 -8.27 -0.50 -22.43
C GLN A 206 -9.12 0.54 -21.66
N ALA A 207 -9.09 0.51 -20.32
CA ALA A 207 -9.71 1.56 -19.52
C ALA A 207 -9.06 2.92 -19.78
N LYS A 208 -9.87 3.97 -19.75
CA LYS A 208 -9.46 5.36 -19.98
C LYS A 208 -8.45 5.81 -18.91
N GLY A 209 -7.28 6.27 -19.34
CA GLY A 209 -6.24 6.87 -18.50
C GLY A 209 -6.45 8.36 -18.26
N LEU A 210 -5.46 9.03 -17.66
CA LEU A 210 -5.56 10.44 -17.25
C LEU A 210 -5.62 11.39 -18.44
N LYS A 211 -4.83 11.12 -19.49
CA LYS A 211 -4.79 11.94 -20.73
C LYS A 211 -6.11 11.86 -21.50
N PHE A 212 -6.88 10.77 -21.36
CA PHE A 212 -8.23 10.69 -21.94
C PHE A 212 -9.20 11.68 -21.28
N TYR A 213 -9.20 11.77 -19.94
CA TYR A 213 -10.13 12.63 -19.21
C TYR A 213 -9.70 14.10 -19.21
N PHE A 214 -8.38 14.36 -19.18
CA PHE A 214 -7.82 15.71 -19.12
C PHE A 214 -6.76 15.92 -20.23
N PRO A 215 -7.17 15.96 -21.52
CA PRO A 215 -6.24 16.05 -22.65
C PRO A 215 -5.34 17.28 -22.61
N ASP A 216 -5.84 18.41 -22.10
CA ASP A 216 -5.09 19.67 -22.06
C ASP A 216 -4.18 19.79 -20.83
N LYS A 217 -4.58 19.20 -19.68
CA LYS A 217 -3.80 19.22 -18.43
C LYS A 217 -2.76 18.10 -18.31
N VAL A 218 -2.85 17.01 -19.06
CA VAL A 218 -1.91 15.88 -18.97
C VAL A 218 -0.99 15.84 -20.19
N GLU A 219 0.26 15.44 -20.00
CA GLU A 219 1.20 15.11 -21.07
C GLU A 219 1.84 13.75 -20.82
N VAL A 220 1.98 12.95 -21.87
CA VAL A 220 2.64 11.64 -21.79
C VAL A 220 4.03 11.75 -22.41
N PHE A 221 5.05 11.31 -21.67
CA PHE A 221 6.39 11.07 -22.19
C PHE A 221 6.66 9.56 -22.19
N SER A 222 7.28 9.02 -23.23
CA SER A 222 7.59 7.60 -23.34
C SER A 222 9.08 7.33 -23.47
N LEU A 223 9.57 6.32 -22.74
CA LEU A 223 10.92 5.77 -22.90
C LEU A 223 11.06 4.94 -24.18
N ASP A 224 9.94 4.39 -24.69
CA ASP A 224 9.91 3.55 -25.87
C ASP A 224 9.74 4.40 -27.14
N PRO A 225 10.74 4.41 -28.05
CA PRO A 225 10.67 5.19 -29.29
C PRO A 225 9.60 4.70 -30.28
N LYS A 226 8.98 3.53 -30.05
CA LYS A 226 7.83 3.04 -30.84
C LYS A 226 6.54 3.77 -30.51
N ASN A 227 6.41 4.35 -29.31
CA ASN A 227 5.23 5.11 -28.91
C ASN A 227 5.28 6.53 -29.50
N THR A 228 4.71 6.69 -30.70
CA THR A 228 4.67 7.98 -31.42
C THR A 228 3.51 8.90 -31.01
N GLU A 229 2.58 8.44 -30.16
CA GLU A 229 1.51 9.26 -29.59
C GLU A 229 1.99 10.07 -28.36
N ALA A 230 3.06 9.62 -27.71
CA ALA A 230 3.70 10.28 -26.59
C ALA A 230 4.89 11.16 -27.03
N LYS A 231 5.29 12.11 -26.18
CA LYS A 231 6.55 12.84 -26.37
C LYS A 231 7.73 11.90 -26.07
N PRO A 232 8.83 11.94 -26.84
CA PRO A 232 9.98 11.10 -26.56
C PRO A 232 10.65 11.55 -25.25
N PHE A 233 10.90 10.61 -24.34
CA PHE A 233 11.83 10.81 -23.25
C PHE A 233 13.26 10.79 -23.80
N VAL A 234 14.07 11.76 -23.37
CA VAL A 234 15.49 11.86 -23.69
C VAL A 234 16.20 12.27 -22.41
N LEU A 235 17.19 11.49 -22.03
CA LEU A 235 18.09 11.77 -20.91
C LEU A 235 19.48 12.09 -21.47
N ASP A 236 19.98 13.27 -21.17
CA ASP A 236 21.38 13.61 -21.46
C ASP A 236 22.30 12.80 -20.50
N PRO A 237 23.30 12.07 -21.01
CA PRO A 237 24.24 11.28 -20.20
C PRO A 237 24.94 12.08 -19.08
N ARG A 238 25.10 13.40 -19.24
CA ARG A 238 25.80 14.27 -18.27
C ARG A 238 25.04 14.43 -16.95
N GLU A 239 23.72 14.25 -16.99
CA GLU A 239 22.84 14.34 -15.83
C GLU A 239 22.92 13.09 -14.92
N ILE A 240 23.59 12.02 -15.37
CA ILE A 240 23.72 10.75 -14.63
C ILE A 240 24.73 10.88 -13.49
N GLN A 241 24.29 10.55 -12.28
CA GLN A 241 25.07 10.52 -11.05
C GLN A 241 25.57 9.10 -10.71
N PRO A 242 26.57 8.94 -9.82
CA PRO A 242 27.04 7.64 -9.35
C PRO A 242 25.92 6.75 -8.83
N GLU A 243 25.07 7.31 -7.96
CA GLU A 243 24.01 6.60 -7.24
C GLU A 243 22.96 6.04 -8.19
N ASP A 244 22.68 6.72 -9.31
CA ASP A 244 21.78 6.24 -10.36
C ASP A 244 22.31 4.93 -10.96
N LEU A 245 23.62 4.81 -11.15
CA LEU A 245 24.26 3.57 -11.61
C LEU A 245 24.28 2.50 -10.51
N LEU A 246 24.44 2.87 -9.24
CA LEU A 246 24.39 1.92 -8.11
C LEU A 246 23.00 1.28 -7.98
N VAL A 247 21.95 2.08 -8.18
CA VAL A 247 20.55 1.65 -8.19
C VAL A 247 20.20 0.80 -9.42
N ALA A 248 20.78 1.12 -10.59
CA ALA A 248 20.50 0.44 -11.85
C ALA A 248 21.22 -0.91 -12.00
N LEU A 249 22.50 -0.97 -11.58
CA LEU A 249 23.40 -2.09 -11.85
C LEU A 249 23.40 -3.07 -10.67
N GLN A 250 22.83 -4.24 -10.89
CA GLN A 250 22.86 -5.34 -9.92
C GLN A 250 24.28 -5.93 -9.78
N ASP A 251 24.52 -6.56 -8.62
CA ASP A 251 25.73 -7.31 -8.28
C ASP A 251 27.04 -6.51 -8.49
N LEU A 252 27.06 -5.25 -8.03
CA LEU A 252 28.30 -4.48 -7.89
C LEU A 252 29.07 -4.95 -6.65
N SER A 253 30.35 -5.26 -6.81
CA SER A 253 31.25 -5.44 -5.66
C SER A 253 31.64 -4.08 -5.08
N PRO A 254 32.07 -3.98 -3.81
CA PRO A 254 32.54 -2.72 -3.22
C PRO A 254 33.59 -2.02 -4.10
N GLY A 255 34.58 -2.75 -4.60
CA GLY A 255 35.57 -2.19 -5.52
C GLY A 255 35.02 -1.70 -6.87
N MET A 256 33.85 -2.16 -7.33
CA MET A 256 33.17 -1.53 -8.49
C MET A 256 32.47 -0.23 -8.08
N VAL A 257 31.88 -0.15 -6.89
CA VAL A 257 31.30 1.08 -6.32
C VAL A 257 32.39 2.15 -6.18
N ASP A 258 33.52 1.80 -5.55
CA ASP A 258 34.69 2.68 -5.43
C ASP A 258 35.21 3.15 -6.79
N THR A 259 35.21 2.26 -7.80
CA THR A 259 35.58 2.60 -9.18
C THR A 259 34.62 3.64 -9.78
N ILE A 260 33.30 3.52 -9.58
CA ILE A 260 32.32 4.48 -10.10
C ILE A 260 32.59 5.88 -9.52
N TYR A 261 32.79 5.98 -8.21
CA TYR A 261 33.12 7.26 -7.56
C TYR A 261 34.50 7.81 -7.97
N ALA A 262 35.51 6.95 -8.09
CA ALA A 262 36.85 7.35 -8.52
C ALA A 262 36.87 7.87 -9.97
N VAL A 263 36.07 7.28 -10.87
CA VAL A 263 35.84 7.78 -12.23
C VAL A 263 35.04 9.08 -12.19
N TYR A 264 33.97 9.16 -11.41
CA TYR A 264 33.13 10.36 -11.31
C TYR A 264 33.95 11.60 -10.91
N GLN A 265 34.82 11.48 -9.91
CA GLN A 265 35.71 12.57 -9.48
C GLN A 265 36.76 12.98 -10.53
N ARG A 266 37.08 12.10 -11.49
CA ARG A 266 38.13 12.30 -12.51
C ARG A 266 37.59 12.41 -13.94
N ARG A 267 36.27 12.44 -14.14
CA ARG A 267 35.65 12.42 -15.48
C ARG A 267 35.95 13.67 -16.30
N GLY A 268 36.15 14.81 -15.63
CA GLY A 268 36.22 16.13 -16.27
C GLY A 268 34.85 16.51 -16.81
N ASP A 269 34.80 17.04 -18.04
CA ASP A 269 33.55 17.38 -18.72
C ASP A 269 32.85 16.19 -19.40
N ARG A 270 33.43 14.98 -19.31
CA ARG A 270 32.83 13.75 -19.87
C ARG A 270 31.68 13.27 -19.00
N ASP A 271 30.62 12.77 -19.64
CA ASP A 271 29.56 12.07 -18.93
C ASP A 271 30.08 10.79 -18.24
N LEU A 272 29.33 10.30 -17.24
CA LEU A 272 29.79 9.18 -16.42
C LEU A 272 29.92 7.86 -17.21
N VAL A 273 29.05 7.63 -18.20
CA VAL A 273 29.01 6.40 -19.00
C VAL A 273 30.25 6.33 -19.90
N THR A 274 30.51 7.38 -20.68
CA THR A 274 31.69 7.49 -21.55
C THR A 274 32.99 7.53 -20.75
N ALA A 275 32.99 8.19 -19.58
CA ALA A 275 34.15 8.21 -18.70
C ALA A 275 34.50 6.81 -18.16
N ILE A 276 33.51 6.01 -17.76
CA ILE A 276 33.72 4.62 -17.32
C ILE A 276 34.28 3.76 -18.46
N GLU A 277 33.75 3.88 -19.69
CA GLU A 277 34.27 3.15 -20.84
C GLU A 277 35.72 3.50 -21.18
N GLY A 278 36.07 4.79 -21.14
CA GLY A 278 37.39 5.30 -21.51
C GLY A 278 38.45 5.24 -20.40
N ALA A 279 38.06 5.03 -19.15
CA ALA A 279 38.99 5.04 -18.01
C ALA A 279 40.00 3.88 -18.05
N THR A 280 41.21 4.12 -17.53
CA THR A 280 42.24 3.09 -17.34
C THR A 280 42.71 3.06 -15.88
N VAL A 281 43.40 2.01 -15.45
CA VAL A 281 43.84 1.89 -14.05
C VAL A 281 44.87 2.97 -13.70
N GLU A 282 45.75 3.30 -14.64
CA GLU A 282 46.79 4.33 -14.50
C GLU A 282 46.19 5.73 -14.31
N GLN A 283 45.05 6.02 -14.96
CA GLN A 283 44.32 7.28 -14.82
C GLN A 283 43.60 7.42 -13.47
N LEU A 284 43.16 6.29 -12.89
CA LEU A 284 42.40 6.28 -11.63
C LEU A 284 43.32 6.12 -10.41
N GLY A 285 44.46 5.47 -10.58
CA GLY A 285 45.44 5.11 -9.56
C GLY A 285 45.34 3.64 -9.17
N GLU A 286 46.42 2.88 -9.36
CA GLU A 286 46.51 1.44 -9.06
C GLU A 286 46.17 1.08 -7.60
N ALA A 287 46.42 2.00 -6.66
CA ALA A 287 46.09 1.83 -5.25
C ALA A 287 44.59 2.02 -4.93
N LEU A 288 43.80 2.58 -5.85
CA LEU A 288 42.38 2.89 -5.67
C LEU A 288 41.46 1.96 -6.49
N VAL A 289 41.91 1.49 -7.65
CA VAL A 289 41.08 0.72 -8.58
C VAL A 289 41.82 -0.51 -9.10
N HIS A 290 41.23 -1.68 -8.90
CA HIS A 290 41.71 -2.92 -9.50
C HIS A 290 41.18 -3.11 -10.93
N GLU A 291 42.06 -3.57 -11.83
CA GLU A 291 41.74 -3.80 -13.25
C GLU A 291 40.52 -4.71 -13.45
N MET A 292 40.38 -5.76 -12.63
CA MET A 292 39.23 -6.66 -12.67
C MET A 292 37.90 -5.95 -12.38
N SER A 293 37.87 -5.03 -11.41
CA SER A 293 36.68 -4.23 -11.07
C SER A 293 36.32 -3.28 -12.21
N LEU A 294 37.32 -2.56 -12.75
CA LEU A 294 37.13 -1.65 -13.87
C LEU A 294 36.60 -2.39 -15.12
N ASN A 295 37.24 -3.50 -15.50
CA ASN A 295 36.79 -4.31 -16.64
C ASN A 295 35.41 -4.95 -16.42
N ALA A 296 35.06 -5.31 -15.18
CA ALA A 296 33.72 -5.81 -14.84
C ALA A 296 32.64 -4.71 -14.87
N LEU A 297 33.00 -3.48 -14.49
CA LEU A 297 32.14 -2.30 -14.58
C LEU A 297 31.92 -1.86 -16.05
N LYS A 298 32.98 -1.80 -16.86
CA LYS A 298 32.91 -1.51 -18.30
C LYS A 298 31.99 -2.47 -19.06
N ARG A 299 31.91 -3.75 -18.66
CA ARG A 299 30.95 -4.71 -19.24
C ARG A 299 29.50 -4.41 -18.82
N ARG A 300 29.27 -4.03 -17.55
CA ARG A 300 27.93 -3.69 -17.04
C ARG A 300 27.37 -2.40 -17.64
N ILE A 301 28.19 -1.36 -17.78
CA ILE A 301 27.75 -0.05 -18.28
C ILE A 301 27.22 -0.09 -19.73
N GLN A 302 27.63 -1.10 -20.52
CA GLN A 302 27.08 -1.34 -21.86
C GLN A 302 25.55 -1.50 -21.87
N ARG A 303 24.94 -1.99 -20.77
CA ARG A 303 23.48 -2.09 -20.67
C ARG A 303 22.83 -0.70 -20.66
N ILE A 304 23.40 0.25 -19.92
CA ILE A 304 22.93 1.64 -19.85
C ILE A 304 23.11 2.34 -21.20
N LYS A 305 24.31 2.23 -21.80
CA LYS A 305 24.62 2.83 -23.11
C LYS A 305 23.71 2.37 -24.26
N ARG A 306 23.12 1.18 -24.16
CA ARG A 306 22.18 0.63 -25.17
C ARG A 306 20.75 1.14 -25.04
N LEU A 307 20.41 1.89 -23.99
CA LEU A 307 19.07 2.43 -23.79
C LEU A 307 18.81 3.56 -24.79
N PRO A 308 17.80 3.46 -25.68
CA PRO A 308 17.63 4.36 -26.82
C PRO A 308 17.26 5.80 -26.45
N PHE A 309 16.81 6.02 -25.21
CA PHE A 309 16.50 7.34 -24.65
C PHE A 309 17.72 8.05 -24.04
N ILE A 310 18.87 7.36 -23.86
CA ILE A 310 20.10 7.97 -23.35
C ILE A 310 20.94 8.47 -24.53
N ARG A 311 21.00 9.80 -24.71
CA ARG A 311 21.73 10.45 -25.81
C ARG A 311 21.91 11.94 -25.52
N GLU A 312 23.01 12.52 -26.00
CA GLU A 312 23.19 13.97 -25.98
C GLU A 312 22.05 14.67 -26.74
N GLY A 313 21.58 15.80 -26.22
CA GLY A 313 20.57 16.61 -26.89
C GLY A 313 19.65 17.34 -25.92
N LYS A 314 18.44 17.69 -26.39
CA LYS A 314 17.45 18.41 -25.59
C LYS A 314 16.76 17.46 -24.61
N ASP A 315 17.37 17.34 -23.43
CA ASP A 315 16.84 16.63 -22.26
C ASP A 315 15.33 16.90 -22.01
N ALA A 316 14.62 15.85 -21.60
CA ALA A 316 13.18 15.86 -21.41
C ALA A 316 12.74 16.47 -20.07
N PHE A 317 13.55 16.41 -19.01
CA PHE A 317 13.19 16.94 -17.70
C PHE A 317 12.95 18.44 -17.73
N GLY A 318 13.81 19.21 -18.41
CA GLY A 318 13.59 20.65 -18.60
C GLY A 318 12.27 20.97 -19.33
N GLN A 319 11.82 20.09 -20.23
CA GLN A 319 10.53 20.22 -20.93
C GLN A 319 9.36 19.85 -20.01
N MET A 320 9.47 18.75 -19.26
CA MET A 320 8.49 18.34 -18.25
C MET A 320 8.26 19.45 -17.23
N MET A 321 9.32 20.02 -16.66
CA MET A 321 9.22 21.10 -15.67
C MET A 321 8.62 22.39 -16.27
N GLY A 322 8.92 22.70 -17.54
CA GLY A 322 8.25 23.79 -18.27
C GLY A 322 6.74 23.58 -18.39
N LEU A 323 6.28 22.34 -18.59
CA LEU A 323 4.86 21.99 -18.63
C LEU A 323 4.22 21.98 -17.23
N VAL A 324 4.95 21.52 -16.20
CA VAL A 324 4.48 21.55 -14.80
C VAL A 324 4.20 22.99 -14.35
N ARG A 325 5.08 23.96 -14.66
CA ARG A 325 4.83 25.39 -14.40
C ARG A 325 3.61 25.96 -15.14
N GLN A 326 3.21 25.34 -16.24
CA GLN A 326 1.97 25.66 -16.98
C GLN A 326 0.74 24.94 -16.39
N GLY A 327 0.84 24.38 -15.18
CA GLY A 327 -0.23 23.63 -14.52
C GLY A 327 -0.45 22.22 -15.06
N LYS A 328 0.40 21.74 -15.99
CA LYS A 328 0.26 20.39 -16.56
C LYS A 328 0.83 19.31 -15.65
N SER A 329 0.38 18.09 -15.90
CA SER A 329 0.79 16.87 -15.23
C SER A 329 1.45 15.92 -16.22
N ILE A 330 2.38 15.10 -15.73
CA ILE A 330 3.24 14.24 -16.52
C ILE A 330 2.94 12.78 -16.21
N VAL A 331 2.75 11.98 -17.26
CA VAL A 331 2.79 10.52 -17.18
C VAL A 331 4.05 10.06 -17.92
N LEU A 332 4.97 9.41 -17.21
CA LEU A 332 6.17 8.81 -17.78
C LEU A 332 5.92 7.33 -18.05
N ASP A 333 5.55 7.02 -19.29
CA ASP A 333 5.30 5.68 -19.80
C ASP A 333 6.62 4.93 -20.04
N PHE A 334 6.83 3.84 -19.30
CA PHE A 334 8.03 3.01 -19.45
C PHE A 334 8.03 2.13 -20.71
N GLY A 335 6.91 2.01 -21.44
CA GLY A 335 6.89 1.28 -22.71
C GLY A 335 7.25 -0.19 -22.56
N GLU A 336 8.01 -0.73 -23.52
CA GLU A 336 8.61 -2.08 -23.43
C GLU A 336 9.60 -2.22 -22.23
N PHE A 337 10.12 -1.12 -21.67
CA PHE A 337 10.99 -1.15 -20.49
C PHE A 337 10.23 -1.34 -19.17
N GLY A 338 8.89 -1.34 -19.18
CA GLY A 338 8.07 -1.53 -17.96
C GLY A 338 8.29 -2.87 -17.25
N GLY A 339 8.82 -3.89 -17.94
CA GLY A 339 9.24 -5.15 -17.33
C GLY A 339 10.65 -5.12 -16.70
N ASP A 340 11.48 -4.13 -17.03
CA ASP A 340 12.88 -4.06 -16.61
C ASP A 340 13.01 -3.22 -15.32
N VAL A 341 13.13 -3.91 -14.18
CA VAL A 341 13.30 -3.27 -12.87
C VAL A 341 14.57 -2.40 -12.82
N SER A 342 15.67 -2.78 -13.47
CA SER A 342 16.89 -1.95 -13.49
C SER A 342 16.65 -0.62 -14.20
N VAL A 343 15.94 -0.62 -15.33
CA VAL A 343 15.61 0.61 -16.07
C VAL A 343 14.60 1.45 -15.30
N TYR A 344 13.62 0.82 -14.65
CA TYR A 344 12.65 1.50 -13.80
C TYR A 344 13.32 2.25 -12.65
N LEU A 345 14.14 1.53 -11.87
CA LEU A 345 14.86 2.10 -10.74
C LEU A 345 15.83 3.21 -11.20
N PHE A 346 16.56 2.99 -12.31
CA PHE A 346 17.48 3.98 -12.90
C PHE A 346 16.79 5.31 -13.24
N VAL A 347 15.78 5.27 -14.12
CA VAL A 347 15.13 6.49 -14.63
C VAL A 347 14.37 7.21 -13.52
N ALA A 348 13.74 6.45 -12.62
CA ALA A 348 13.07 7.03 -11.46
C ALA A 348 14.05 7.73 -10.52
N ASN A 349 15.26 7.19 -10.28
CA ASN A 349 16.23 7.82 -9.39
C ASN A 349 16.87 9.08 -10.01
N VAL A 350 17.25 9.03 -11.29
CA VAL A 350 17.75 10.20 -12.04
C VAL A 350 16.75 11.36 -11.96
N LEU A 351 15.46 11.08 -12.18
CA LEU A 351 14.42 12.09 -12.11
C LEU A 351 14.11 12.50 -10.67
N ALA A 352 14.22 11.62 -9.69
CA ALA A 352 14.06 11.94 -8.27
C ALA A 352 15.15 12.88 -7.75
N HIS A 353 16.41 12.70 -8.18
CA HIS A 353 17.50 13.66 -7.94
C HIS A 353 17.15 15.03 -8.51
N ARG A 354 16.85 15.09 -9.81
CA ARG A 354 16.64 16.35 -10.53
C ARG A 354 15.37 17.07 -10.05
N LEU A 355 14.32 16.35 -9.66
CA LEU A 355 13.14 16.90 -8.98
C LEU A 355 13.49 17.49 -7.60
N TYR A 356 14.28 16.77 -6.79
CA TYR A 356 14.71 17.28 -5.48
C TYR A 356 15.47 18.60 -5.64
N ASP A 357 16.47 18.66 -6.51
CA ASP A 357 17.28 19.88 -6.71
C ASP A 357 16.42 21.02 -7.29
N GLN A 358 15.57 20.71 -8.29
CA GLN A 358 14.68 21.69 -8.92
C GLN A 358 13.69 22.34 -7.95
N TYR A 359 13.10 21.58 -7.02
CA TYR A 359 12.15 22.12 -6.05
C TYR A 359 12.82 22.76 -4.82
N THR A 360 14.00 22.28 -4.41
CA THR A 360 14.69 22.78 -3.21
C THR A 360 15.57 24.01 -3.48
N GLU A 361 16.22 24.10 -4.65
CA GLU A 361 17.13 25.20 -4.99
C GLU A 361 16.43 26.35 -5.73
N LYS A 362 15.49 26.03 -6.64
CA LYS A 362 14.87 27.01 -7.55
C LYS A 362 13.45 27.41 -7.15
N SER A 363 12.91 26.83 -6.08
CA SER A 363 11.62 27.16 -5.47
C SER A 363 10.44 27.21 -6.46
N GLU A 364 9.88 26.04 -6.78
CA GLU A 364 8.68 25.96 -7.65
C GLU A 364 7.38 26.22 -6.86
N ASP A 365 6.56 27.16 -7.34
CA ASP A 365 5.26 27.48 -6.73
C ASP A 365 4.21 26.38 -6.96
N ARG A 366 4.27 25.66 -8.09
CA ARG A 366 3.28 24.64 -8.44
C ARG A 366 3.53 23.34 -7.66
N ARG A 367 2.60 23.01 -6.77
CA ARG A 367 2.52 21.72 -6.08
C ARG A 367 2.59 20.55 -7.08
N LEU A 368 3.52 19.62 -6.85
CA LEU A 368 3.72 18.42 -7.65
C LEU A 368 3.63 17.17 -6.78
N ILE A 369 2.67 16.31 -7.09
CA ILE A 369 2.48 15.03 -6.41
C ILE A 369 3.09 13.94 -7.30
N VAL A 370 4.18 13.33 -6.84
CA VAL A 370 4.97 12.32 -7.55
C VAL A 370 4.50 10.94 -7.14
N PHE A 371 3.86 10.22 -8.06
CA PHE A 371 3.35 8.87 -7.87
C PHE A 371 4.38 7.83 -8.32
N LEU A 372 4.81 7.01 -7.36
CA LEU A 372 5.76 5.92 -7.57
C LEU A 372 5.02 4.59 -7.58
N GLU A 373 4.78 4.05 -8.77
CA GLU A 373 4.21 2.71 -8.92
C GLU A 373 5.20 1.65 -8.43
N GLU A 374 4.66 0.52 -7.97
CA GLU A 374 5.43 -0.58 -7.40
C GLU A 374 6.55 -0.14 -6.44
N ALA A 375 6.23 0.86 -5.61
CA ALA A 375 7.17 1.54 -4.71
C ALA A 375 8.00 0.59 -3.83
N HIS A 376 7.48 -0.62 -3.57
CA HIS A 376 8.17 -1.69 -2.86
C HIS A 376 9.57 -2.00 -3.44
N LYS A 377 9.80 -1.78 -4.74
CA LYS A 377 11.09 -1.97 -5.42
C LYS A 377 12.18 -1.00 -4.94
N PHE A 378 11.81 0.18 -4.44
CA PHE A 378 12.73 1.18 -3.87
C PHE A 378 12.87 1.06 -2.35
N LEU A 379 12.01 0.26 -1.70
CA LEU A 379 12.05 -0.01 -0.27
C LEU A 379 12.92 -1.23 0.09
N ASP A 380 13.49 -1.90 -0.92
CA ASP A 380 14.48 -2.96 -0.72
C ASP A 380 15.73 -2.40 0.01
N PRO A 381 16.19 -3.02 1.12
CA PRO A 381 17.37 -2.56 1.86
C PRO A 381 18.67 -2.45 1.04
N LEU A 382 18.78 -3.15 -0.09
CA LEU A 382 19.94 -3.06 -0.99
C LEU A 382 19.84 -1.87 -1.97
N VAL A 383 18.62 -1.40 -2.24
CA VAL A 383 18.35 -0.29 -3.18
C VAL A 383 18.19 1.03 -2.42
N ALA A 384 17.39 1.04 -1.36
CA ALA A 384 16.97 2.24 -0.63
C ALA A 384 18.10 3.20 -0.24
N PRO A 385 19.29 2.75 0.23
CA PRO A 385 20.40 3.65 0.62
C PRO A 385 20.93 4.53 -0.53
N TYR A 386 20.77 4.09 -1.78
CA TYR A 386 21.25 4.79 -2.96
C TYR A 386 20.16 5.62 -3.66
N THR A 387 18.96 5.74 -3.06
CA THR A 387 17.83 6.44 -3.67
C THR A 387 17.49 7.77 -3.01
N LYS A 388 17.03 8.74 -3.81
CA LYS A 388 16.57 10.04 -3.30
C LYS A 388 15.22 10.00 -2.59
N PHE A 389 14.43 8.92 -2.75
CA PHE A 389 13.03 8.86 -2.28
C PHE A 389 12.88 8.99 -0.75
N ALA A 390 13.81 8.46 0.04
CA ALA A 390 13.83 8.64 1.49
C ALA A 390 14.16 10.09 1.91
N GLN A 391 14.87 10.85 1.07
CA GLN A 391 15.11 12.28 1.28
C GLN A 391 13.89 13.11 0.89
N LEU A 392 13.34 12.86 -0.31
CA LEU A 392 12.10 13.47 -0.81
C LEU A 392 10.97 13.40 0.24
N ALA A 393 10.63 12.21 0.74
CA ALA A 393 9.58 12.02 1.72
C ALA A 393 9.78 12.81 3.04
N ARG A 394 11.03 13.05 3.46
CA ARG A 394 11.31 13.76 4.72
C ARG A 394 11.39 15.27 4.55
N GLU A 395 11.94 15.73 3.43
CA GLU A 395 12.44 17.10 3.31
C GLU A 395 11.63 17.99 2.36
N THR A 396 10.88 17.43 1.41
CA THR A 396 10.29 18.24 0.31
C THR A 396 8.83 18.68 0.48
N ARG A 397 8.16 18.28 1.57
CA ARG A 397 6.81 18.78 1.92
C ARG A 397 6.72 20.31 2.02
N LYS A 398 7.80 20.96 2.47
CA LYS A 398 7.93 22.43 2.59
C LYS A 398 8.28 23.13 1.28
N PHE A 399 8.51 22.35 0.23
CA PHE A 399 8.91 22.79 -1.10
C PHE A 399 7.90 22.31 -2.15
N ASN A 400 6.61 22.21 -1.80
CA ASN A 400 5.53 21.86 -2.75
C ASN A 400 5.68 20.50 -3.49
N LEU A 401 6.62 19.65 -3.11
CA LEU A 401 6.92 18.38 -3.77
C LEU A 401 6.58 17.21 -2.84
N ILE A 402 5.59 16.43 -3.24
CA ILE A 402 4.89 15.46 -2.37
C ILE A 402 5.02 14.06 -2.97
N LEU A 403 5.46 13.09 -2.17
CA LEU A 403 5.66 11.71 -2.63
C LEU A 403 4.44 10.84 -2.32
N ALA A 404 3.87 10.23 -3.35
CA ALA A 404 2.76 9.28 -3.26
C ALA A 404 3.26 7.88 -3.65
N LEU A 405 3.28 6.94 -2.69
CA LEU A 405 3.79 5.58 -2.91
C LEU A 405 2.67 4.60 -3.21
N VAL A 406 2.83 3.74 -4.23
CA VAL A 406 1.87 2.67 -4.55
C VAL A 406 2.54 1.30 -4.41
N PRO A 407 2.82 0.82 -3.18
CA PRO A 407 3.41 -0.50 -2.96
C PRO A 407 2.35 -1.60 -2.99
N VAL A 408 2.70 -2.75 -3.56
CA VAL A 408 2.06 -4.02 -3.20
C VAL A 408 2.44 -4.33 -1.75
N ARG A 409 1.46 -4.64 -0.88
CA ARG A 409 1.78 -5.23 0.43
C ARG A 409 2.31 -6.65 0.22
N PRO A 410 3.51 -7.00 0.70
CA PRO A 410 3.83 -8.40 0.92
C PRO A 410 2.80 -8.97 1.92
N PHE A 411 2.40 -10.22 1.69
CA PHE A 411 1.45 -10.92 2.55
C PHE A 411 2.25 -11.51 3.73
N ASP A 412 2.49 -10.73 4.79
CA ASP A 412 3.08 -11.26 6.02
C ASP A 412 1.96 -11.69 6.97
N GLU A 413 1.78 -13.01 7.09
CA GLU A 413 0.79 -13.62 7.98
C GLU A 413 1.15 -13.49 9.47
N ARG A 414 2.32 -12.91 9.79
CA ARG A 414 2.87 -12.85 11.16
C ARG A 414 2.59 -11.54 11.90
N GLY A 415 1.55 -10.81 11.47
CA GLY A 415 1.10 -9.55 12.09
C GLY A 415 0.11 -9.71 13.26
N VAL A 416 -0.56 -10.86 13.42
CA VAL A 416 -1.52 -11.10 14.51
C VAL A 416 -0.93 -12.08 15.52
N ARG A 417 0.06 -11.61 16.28
CA ARG A 417 0.29 -12.15 17.62
C ARG A 417 -0.47 -11.27 18.60
N HIS A 418 -1.47 -11.84 19.27
CA HIS A 418 -2.03 -11.21 20.46
C HIS A 418 -0.89 -10.82 21.41
N PRO A 419 -0.88 -9.60 21.98
CA PRO A 419 0.04 -9.27 23.06
C PRO A 419 -0.21 -10.27 24.20
N GLU A 420 0.88 -10.82 24.72
CA GLU A 420 0.86 -11.97 25.60
C GLU A 420 -0.03 -11.71 26.83
N ARG A 421 -1.04 -12.56 27.03
CA ARG A 421 -1.74 -12.64 28.32
C ARG A 421 -0.75 -13.18 29.36
N ALA A 422 -0.03 -12.28 30.02
CA ALA A 422 0.78 -12.57 31.18
C ALA A 422 -0.10 -13.29 32.23
N ARG A 423 0.09 -14.61 32.37
CA ARG A 423 -0.66 -15.46 33.31
C ARG A 423 -0.28 -15.08 34.74
N ARG A 424 -0.95 -14.07 35.31
CA ARG A 424 -0.97 -13.84 36.75
C ARG A 424 -1.91 -14.85 37.41
N SER A 425 -1.38 -15.99 37.79
CA SER A 425 -2.06 -16.90 38.71
C SER A 425 -2.35 -16.17 40.03
N PRO A 426 -3.54 -16.31 40.65
CA PRO A 426 -3.79 -15.77 41.97
C PRO A 426 -2.88 -16.44 43.00
N GLY A 427 -2.23 -15.65 43.85
CA GLY A 427 -1.34 -16.19 44.87
C GLY A 427 -2.09 -17.06 45.88
N ARG A 428 -1.65 -18.32 46.04
CA ARG A 428 -1.89 -19.04 47.28
C ARG A 428 -1.01 -18.42 48.37
N ARG A 429 -1.63 -18.05 49.48
CA ARG A 429 -0.93 -17.79 50.73
C ARG A 429 -0.57 -19.14 51.33
N ASP A 430 0.67 -19.33 51.71
CA ASP A 430 1.05 -20.29 52.74
C ASP A 430 2.06 -19.60 53.68
N VAL A 431 2.05 -20.03 54.94
CA VAL A 431 2.67 -19.37 56.10
C VAL A 431 3.80 -20.25 56.64
N GLY A 432 4.89 -19.64 57.12
CA GLY A 432 6.04 -20.33 57.74
C GLY A 432 7.32 -19.55 57.44
N GLU A 433 7.78 -18.66 58.32
CA GLU A 433 8.63 -18.94 59.50
C GLU A 433 10.14 -18.97 59.17
N ASP A 434 10.74 -17.78 59.33
CA ASP A 434 11.85 -17.46 60.26
C ASP A 434 13.15 -18.31 60.27
N ARG A 435 14.29 -17.60 60.41
CA ARG A 435 15.66 -18.08 60.77
C ARG A 435 16.51 -18.80 59.70
N ARG A 436 17.86 -18.76 59.76
CA ARG A 436 18.85 -17.74 60.22
C ARG A 436 20.26 -18.26 59.87
N ASP A 437 21.21 -17.33 59.82
CA ASP A 437 22.66 -17.52 60.04
C ASP A 437 23.52 -18.28 59.00
N ASP A 438 24.77 -17.79 58.92
CA ASP A 438 25.89 -18.02 57.99
C ASP A 438 26.98 -18.87 58.74
N PRO A 439 28.29 -18.90 58.38
CA PRO A 439 29.02 -19.22 57.15
C PRO A 439 29.98 -20.45 57.33
N GLY A 440 30.88 -20.69 56.35
CA GLY A 440 32.15 -21.41 56.51
C GLY A 440 32.45 -22.34 55.31
N GLU A 441 33.49 -22.20 54.50
CA GLU A 441 34.94 -21.95 54.64
C GLU A 441 35.74 -23.20 54.17
N ASP A 442 36.89 -22.93 53.55
CA ASP A 442 37.98 -23.85 53.16
C ASP A 442 37.73 -25.05 52.20
N GLY A 443 38.66 -25.39 51.30
CA GLY A 443 39.92 -24.72 50.96
C GLY A 443 40.90 -25.63 50.21
N GLY A 444 41.77 -25.07 49.35
CA GLY A 444 42.97 -25.69 48.74
C GLY A 444 42.77 -26.98 47.88
N GLY A 445 43.58 -27.29 46.87
CA GLY A 445 44.81 -26.70 46.38
C GLY A 445 45.62 -27.74 45.58
N ASP A 446 46.00 -27.39 44.35
CA ASP A 446 47.29 -27.69 43.69
C ASP A 446 47.86 -29.14 43.74
N ARG A 447 47.97 -29.83 42.57
CA ARG A 447 49.26 -30.13 41.89
C ARG A 447 49.21 -31.06 40.66
N ARG A 448 49.62 -30.50 39.52
CA ARG A 448 50.63 -31.02 38.54
C ARG A 448 50.63 -32.51 38.13
N ARG A 449 50.51 -32.76 36.81
CA ARG A 449 51.62 -33.23 35.94
C ARG A 449 51.23 -33.28 34.44
N ASP A 450 52.15 -32.80 33.61
CA ASP A 450 52.22 -32.87 32.12
C ASP A 450 52.77 -34.27 31.68
N PRO A 451 53.01 -34.64 30.39
CA PRO A 451 52.64 -34.01 29.09
C PRO A 451 52.22 -34.96 27.92
N ARG A 452 51.48 -34.43 26.91
CA ARG A 452 51.53 -34.73 25.43
C ARG A 452 51.32 -36.19 24.89
N PRO A 453 51.21 -36.43 23.55
CA PRO A 453 50.81 -35.59 22.39
C PRO A 453 49.76 -36.21 21.41
N ASP A 454 49.32 -35.39 20.44
CA ASP A 454 48.95 -35.65 19.03
C ASP A 454 48.02 -36.81 18.58
N GLY A 455 46.82 -36.41 18.09
CA GLY A 455 46.43 -36.51 16.67
C GLY A 455 46.02 -37.85 16.03
N HIS A 456 44.81 -37.91 15.43
CA HIS A 456 44.62 -38.10 13.97
C HIS A 456 43.15 -37.97 13.49
N ARG A 457 42.98 -37.77 12.18
CA ARG A 457 41.72 -37.55 11.41
C ARG A 457 41.12 -38.85 10.83
N ARG A 458 39.93 -38.73 10.18
CA ARG A 458 39.29 -39.56 9.11
C ARG A 458 38.11 -40.45 9.60
N HIS A 459 37.07 -40.77 8.80
CA HIS A 459 36.79 -40.48 7.38
C HIS A 459 35.28 -40.51 7.02
N GLU A 460 34.95 -40.12 5.77
CA GLU A 460 33.62 -40.21 5.13
C GLU A 460 33.11 -41.65 4.91
N VAL A 461 31.78 -41.83 4.74
CA VAL A 461 31.20 -42.93 3.95
C VAL A 461 29.98 -42.44 3.13
N ARG A 462 30.00 -42.68 1.81
CA ARG A 462 28.84 -42.62 0.89
C ARG A 462 28.15 -43.99 0.80
N ARG A 463 26.86 -44.06 0.47
CA ARG A 463 26.31 -45.21 -0.27
C ARG A 463 25.00 -44.95 -1.05
N ARG A 464 24.85 -45.73 -2.12
CA ARG A 464 23.60 -46.06 -2.84
C ARG A 464 23.18 -47.50 -2.42
N GLU A 465 22.19 -48.22 -2.96
CA GLU A 465 21.33 -48.10 -4.16
C GLU A 465 20.12 -49.06 -4.01
N ARG A 466 19.13 -48.98 -4.93
CA ARG A 466 18.13 -50.04 -5.26
C ARG A 466 17.05 -50.41 -4.22
N GLU A 467 15.93 -51.06 -4.55
CA GLU A 467 15.02 -51.19 -5.73
C GLU A 467 13.75 -51.93 -5.22
N GLY A 468 12.56 -51.77 -5.82
CA GLY A 468 11.52 -52.83 -5.80
C GLY A 468 10.06 -52.55 -5.38
N ALA A 469 9.20 -52.36 -6.39
CA ALA A 469 7.85 -52.97 -6.56
C ALA A 469 6.54 -52.45 -5.88
N HIS A 470 5.44 -52.65 -6.66
CA HIS A 470 3.99 -52.60 -6.36
C HIS A 470 3.25 -51.23 -6.31
N PRO A 471 1.93 -51.17 -6.60
CA PRO A 471 1.41 -51.18 -7.98
C PRO A 471 0.37 -50.05 -8.29
N ARG A 472 -0.05 -49.91 -9.55
CA ARG A 472 -1.20 -49.08 -9.98
C ARG A 472 -2.48 -49.92 -10.13
N PRO A 473 -3.67 -49.31 -9.98
CA PRO A 473 -4.58 -49.18 -11.14
C PRO A 473 -5.31 -47.80 -11.14
N PRO A 474 -6.41 -47.58 -11.89
CA PRO A 474 -6.34 -47.19 -13.31
C PRO A 474 -7.05 -45.84 -13.60
N ALA A 475 -7.03 -45.42 -14.86
CA ALA A 475 -7.92 -44.38 -15.38
C ALA A 475 -8.92 -45.02 -16.36
N ASP A 476 -10.14 -44.49 -16.43
CA ASP A 476 -10.80 -44.14 -17.71
C ASP A 476 -12.12 -43.36 -17.50
N ASP A 477 -12.15 -42.19 -18.15
CA ASP A 477 -13.23 -41.46 -18.87
C ASP A 477 -14.71 -41.33 -18.42
N CYS A 478 -15.30 -40.22 -18.91
CA CYS A 478 -16.72 -39.89 -19.12
C CYS A 478 -17.63 -39.55 -17.93
N GLY A 479 -18.16 -38.33 -17.93
CA GLY A 479 -19.34 -37.93 -17.13
C GLY A 479 -19.55 -36.42 -17.02
N ARG A 480 -20.50 -35.86 -17.80
CA ARG A 480 -21.06 -34.52 -17.51
C ARG A 480 -21.97 -34.62 -16.29
N ASP A 481 -21.86 -33.69 -15.33
CA ASP A 481 -23.05 -32.94 -14.91
C ASP A 481 -22.73 -31.62 -14.19
N GLY A 482 -23.73 -30.73 -14.14
CA GLY A 482 -23.56 -29.33 -13.73
C GLY A 482 -23.60 -29.09 -12.21
N GLY A 483 -22.65 -28.27 -11.73
CA GLY A 483 -22.65 -27.73 -10.36
C GLY A 483 -22.38 -26.23 -10.35
N ARG A 484 -23.44 -25.40 -10.38
CA ARG A 484 -23.32 -23.94 -10.27
C ARG A 484 -22.75 -23.57 -8.89
N ARG A 485 -21.49 -23.13 -8.83
CA ARG A 485 -21.02 -22.27 -7.73
C ARG A 485 -21.30 -20.83 -8.11
N GLY A 486 -22.27 -20.23 -7.44
CA GLY A 486 -22.56 -18.80 -7.58
C GLY A 486 -21.53 -17.98 -6.83
N GLU A 487 -20.44 -17.61 -7.49
CA GLU A 487 -19.62 -16.49 -7.02
C GLU A 487 -20.33 -15.19 -7.40
N GLY A 488 -20.64 -14.37 -6.39
CA GLY A 488 -21.33 -13.11 -6.58
C GLY A 488 -20.44 -12.09 -7.30
N GLU A 489 -20.59 -12.00 -8.62
CA GLU A 489 -19.99 -10.95 -9.44
C GLU A 489 -20.60 -9.60 -9.04
N ALA A 490 -19.95 -8.92 -8.07
CA ALA A 490 -20.36 -7.58 -7.65
C ALA A 490 -20.23 -6.61 -8.83
N ASP A 491 -21.31 -5.89 -9.16
CA ASP A 491 -21.35 -4.99 -10.31
C ASP A 491 -20.46 -3.75 -10.11
N PHE A 492 -19.18 -3.91 -10.45
CA PHE A 492 -18.19 -2.84 -10.51
C PHE A 492 -18.38 -1.90 -11.71
N ARG A 493 -19.30 -2.18 -12.66
CA ARG A 493 -19.56 -1.30 -13.81
C ARG A 493 -20.42 -0.11 -13.42
N GLY A 494 -21.45 -0.31 -12.59
CA GLY A 494 -22.30 0.78 -12.09
C GLY A 494 -21.54 1.88 -11.33
N VAL A 495 -20.54 1.50 -10.53
CA VAL A 495 -19.71 2.44 -9.75
C VAL A 495 -18.76 3.24 -10.65
N ARG A 496 -18.13 2.61 -11.65
CA ARG A 496 -17.24 3.28 -12.62
C ARG A 496 -17.94 4.43 -13.37
N VAL A 497 -19.24 4.29 -13.68
CA VAL A 497 -20.00 5.32 -14.40
C VAL A 497 -20.40 6.49 -13.48
N ARG A 498 -20.88 6.21 -12.26
CA ARG A 498 -21.37 7.28 -11.35
C ARG A 498 -20.26 8.19 -10.82
N LEU A 499 -19.09 7.66 -10.48
CA LEU A 499 -17.99 8.51 -9.99
C LEU A 499 -17.48 9.47 -11.07
N ALA A 500 -17.40 9.03 -12.33
CA ALA A 500 -17.03 9.89 -13.46
C ALA A 500 -18.04 11.03 -13.69
N SER A 501 -19.35 10.77 -13.59
CA SER A 501 -20.37 11.83 -13.67
C SER A 501 -20.35 12.79 -12.48
N LEU A 502 -19.99 12.33 -11.28
CA LEU A 502 -19.84 13.18 -10.09
C LEU A 502 -18.57 14.05 -10.14
N LEU A 503 -17.49 13.55 -10.74
CA LEU A 503 -16.23 14.26 -10.92
C LEU A 503 -16.27 15.37 -11.97
N LEU A 504 -17.08 15.19 -13.02
CA LEU A 504 -17.03 16.03 -14.23
C LEU A 504 -18.16 17.07 -14.32
N GLY A 505 -19.20 16.94 -13.48
CA GLY A 505 -20.42 17.77 -13.56
C GLY A 505 -21.22 17.55 -14.85
N PRO A 506 -22.36 18.25 -15.03
CA PRO A 506 -22.95 18.39 -16.35
C PRO A 506 -21.99 19.23 -17.23
N PRO A 507 -21.83 18.90 -18.52
CA PRO A 507 -20.98 19.70 -19.40
C PRO A 507 -21.52 21.13 -19.51
N ASN A 508 -20.67 22.12 -19.19
CA ASN A 508 -20.99 23.51 -19.46
C ASN A 508 -21.19 23.71 -20.97
N ASP A 509 -22.42 24.00 -21.36
CA ASP A 509 -22.82 24.17 -22.75
C ASP A 509 -22.23 25.50 -23.28
N GLY A 510 -21.33 25.43 -24.27
CA GLY A 510 -20.68 26.64 -24.79
C GLY A 510 -19.56 26.44 -25.83
N SER A 511 -18.66 25.46 -25.67
CA SER A 511 -17.41 25.44 -26.46
C SER A 511 -17.00 24.10 -27.09
N VAL A 512 -17.88 23.10 -27.18
CA VAL A 512 -17.62 21.84 -27.91
C VAL A 512 -18.64 21.63 -29.05
N ARG A 513 -18.52 22.44 -30.11
CA ARG A 513 -19.12 22.13 -31.42
C ARG A 513 -18.03 21.92 -32.47
N ARG A 514 -18.11 20.77 -33.17
CA ARG A 514 -17.23 20.26 -34.24
C ARG A 514 -15.90 19.62 -33.81
N VAL A 515 -15.97 18.36 -33.32
CA VAL A 515 -15.23 17.23 -33.95
C VAL A 515 -16.11 15.97 -33.88
N ASN A 516 -16.21 15.22 -34.98
CA ASN A 516 -16.74 13.85 -35.12
C ASN A 516 -18.14 13.49 -34.57
N ARG A 517 -19.18 13.79 -35.36
CA ARG A 517 -20.55 13.22 -35.25
C ARG A 517 -20.67 11.82 -35.90
N GLN A 518 -19.60 11.03 -35.94
CA GLN A 518 -19.56 9.70 -36.57
C GLN A 518 -18.72 8.72 -35.72
N ARG A 519 -19.29 8.27 -34.58
CA ARG A 519 -18.87 7.06 -33.83
C ARG A 519 -19.80 6.64 -32.67
N PHE A 520 -21.02 7.18 -32.60
CA PHE A 520 -21.98 6.93 -31.51
C PHE A 520 -23.24 6.15 -31.92
N GLU A 521 -23.30 5.65 -33.15
CA GLU A 521 -24.30 4.67 -33.59
C GLU A 521 -23.60 3.32 -33.74
N GLY A 522 -23.75 2.43 -32.75
CA GLY A 522 -23.01 1.16 -32.76
C GLY A 522 -23.17 0.22 -31.56
N TYR A 523 -23.84 0.60 -30.47
CA TYR A 523 -24.12 -0.31 -29.34
C TYR A 523 -25.49 -0.05 -28.70
N SER A 524 -26.56 -0.44 -29.40
CA SER A 524 -27.89 -0.67 -28.79
C SER A 524 -28.77 -1.58 -29.64
N LYS A 525 -28.30 -2.82 -29.89
CA LYS A 525 -29.13 -3.94 -30.38
C LYS A 525 -28.55 -5.26 -29.88
N HIS A 526 -29.11 -5.76 -28.78
CA HIS A 526 -29.47 -7.16 -28.53
C HIS A 526 -29.89 -7.35 -27.08
N ASN A 527 -31.20 -7.43 -26.87
CA ASN A 527 -31.82 -8.30 -25.87
C ASN A 527 -33.31 -8.39 -26.20
N ASP A 528 -33.64 -9.29 -27.14
CA ASP A 528 -35.00 -9.75 -27.33
C ASP A 528 -35.32 -10.79 -26.26
N TYR A 529 -36.25 -10.46 -25.36
CA TYR A 529 -37.13 -11.45 -24.73
C TYR A 529 -38.52 -10.83 -24.62
N SER A 530 -39.49 -11.46 -25.29
CA SER A 530 -40.86 -10.98 -25.47
C SER A 530 -41.87 -11.81 -24.67
N ALA A 531 -43.03 -11.18 -24.41
CA ALA A 531 -44.23 -11.73 -23.75
C ALA A 531 -44.09 -12.03 -22.24
N PHE A 532 -45.08 -11.76 -21.38
CA PHE A 532 -46.47 -11.24 -21.50
C PHE A 532 -46.60 -10.00 -20.58
N GLY A 533 -47.55 -9.04 -20.69
CA GLY A 533 -48.78 -8.91 -21.47
C GLY A 533 -49.90 -8.42 -20.54
N GLY A 534 -50.57 -7.27 -20.79
CA GLY A 534 -51.55 -6.78 -19.79
C GLY A 534 -52.21 -5.39 -19.84
N GLY A 535 -52.27 -4.69 -20.99
CA GLY A 535 -53.32 -3.68 -21.25
C GLY A 535 -53.29 -2.32 -20.50
N PRO A 536 -54.13 -1.32 -20.92
CA PRO A 536 -53.92 0.09 -20.60
C PRO A 536 -55.10 0.80 -19.87
N GLY A 537 -54.84 1.95 -19.25
CA GLY A 537 -55.87 2.87 -18.76
C GLY A 537 -55.29 4.19 -18.21
N PRO A 538 -55.87 5.39 -18.45
CA PRO A 538 -55.10 6.63 -18.44
C PRO A 538 -55.53 7.71 -17.42
N LEU A 539 -54.58 8.50 -16.94
CA LEU A 539 -54.41 9.93 -17.33
C LEU A 539 -53.09 10.49 -16.77
#